data_AF-A0A942HKP8-F1
#
_entry.id   AF-A0A942HKP8-F1
#
_cell.length_a   1.000
_cell.length_b   1.000
_cell.length_c   1.000
_cell.angle_alpha   90.00
_cell.angle_beta   90.00
_cell.angle_gamma   90.00
#
_symmetry.space_group_name_H-M   'P 1'
#
loop_
_entity.id
_entity.type
_entity.pdbx_description
1 polymer ?
#
loop_
_entity_poly.entity_id
_entity_poly.type
_entity_poly.pdbx_seq_one_letter_code
_entity_poly.pdbx_strand_id
1 'polypeptide(L)'
;MGPQKDKEIQWRKWILGGLIALLVIVALQNSQRVTFEVLFASFDAPMIVMLLVFALLGALIGWAAPVLIRHRRTERAVRGGAVDAKEIERKK
;
A
#
# COMPACT_ATOMS: atom_id res chain seq x y z
N MET A 1 -20.99 -17.36 -30.86
CA MET A 1 -19.94 -16.39 -30.48
C MET A 1 -19.62 -16.62 -29.01
N GLY A 2 -18.43 -17.14 -28.69
CA GLY A 2 -18.03 -17.43 -27.31
C GLY A 2 -17.67 -16.15 -26.53
N PRO A 3 -17.69 -16.17 -25.19
CA PRO A 3 -17.44 -15.00 -24.37
C PRO A 3 -16.02 -14.49 -24.59
N GLN A 4 -15.91 -13.25 -25.09
CA GLN A 4 -14.66 -12.50 -25.13
C GLN A 4 -14.19 -12.32 -23.69
N LYS A 5 -13.12 -13.02 -23.32
CA LYS A 5 -12.37 -12.72 -22.11
C LYS A 5 -11.81 -11.32 -22.31
N ASP A 6 -12.41 -10.34 -21.65
CA ASP A 6 -11.81 -9.02 -21.48
C ASP A 6 -10.37 -9.27 -21.01
N LYS A 7 -9.40 -8.97 -21.88
CA LYS A 7 -8.00 -8.93 -21.47
C LYS A 7 -7.98 -7.86 -20.40
N GLU A 8 -7.96 -8.24 -19.12
CA GLU A 8 -7.73 -7.32 -18.02
C GLU A 8 -6.44 -6.57 -18.35
N ILE A 9 -6.61 -5.37 -18.90
CA ILE A 9 -5.52 -4.59 -19.44
C ILE A 9 -4.62 -4.32 -18.24
N GLN A 10 -3.33 -4.61 -18.39
CA GLN A 10 -2.33 -4.42 -17.33
C GLN A 10 -2.04 -2.94 -17.07
N TRP A 11 -2.98 -2.03 -17.37
CA TRP A 11 -2.86 -0.58 -17.27
C TRP A 11 -2.40 -0.14 -15.88
N ARG A 12 -2.84 -0.85 -14.83
CA ARG A 12 -2.38 -0.63 -13.46
C ARG A 12 -0.88 -0.88 -13.28
N LYS A 13 -0.33 -1.91 -13.93
CA LYS A 13 1.12 -2.20 -13.90
C LYS A 13 1.90 -1.13 -14.67
N TRP A 14 1.37 -0.67 -15.79
CA TRP A 14 1.98 0.42 -16.57
C TRP A 14 1.98 1.75 -15.81
N ILE A 15 0.88 2.09 -15.12
CA ILE A 15 0.82 3.27 -14.24
C ILE A 15 1.81 3.13 -13.09
N LEU A 16 1.88 1.97 -12.45
CA LEU A 16 2.81 1.74 -11.35
C LEU A 16 4.27 1.86 -11.82
N GLY A 17 4.61 1.25 -12.96
CA GLY A 17 5.93 1.40 -13.58
C GLY A 17 6.25 2.85 -13.93
N GLY A 18 5.28 3.59 -14.48
CA GLY A 18 5.41 5.01 -14.79
C GLY A 18 5.65 5.87 -13.55
N LEU A 19 4.93 5.61 -12.45
CA LEU A 19 5.12 6.30 -11.17
C LEU A 19 6.51 6.03 -10.59
N ILE A 20 6.99 4.78 -10.64
CA ILE A 20 8.33 4.42 -10.17
C ILE A 20 9.40 5.15 -11.00
N ALA A 21 9.28 5.12 -12.33
CA ALA A 21 10.22 5.79 -13.22
C ALA A 21 10.24 7.31 -13.00
N LEU A 22 9.06 7.93 -12.85
CA LEU A 22 8.95 9.35 -12.54
C LEU A 22 9.61 9.69 -11.20
N LEU A 23 9.39 8.87 -10.18
CA LEU A 23 10.00 9.04 -8.86
C LEU A 23 11.53 8.97 -8.94
N VAL A 24 12.08 8.05 -9.74
CA VAL A 24 13.53 7.95 -10.01
C VAL A 24 14.07 9.16 -10.77
N ILE A 25 13.32 9.71 -11.74
CA ILE A 25 13.74 10.87 -12.52
C ILE A 25 13.73 12.13 -11.65
N VAL A 26 12.63 12.39 -10.93
CA VAL A 26 12.56 13.43 -9.90
C VAL A 26 13.68 13.22 -8.90
N ALA A 27 14.01 11.95 -8.65
CA ALA A 27 15.08 11.61 -7.75
C ALA A 27 16.46 12.14 -8.21
N LEU A 28 16.86 11.69 -9.38
CA LEU A 28 18.15 12.06 -9.96
C LEU A 28 18.25 13.56 -10.25
N GLN A 29 17.14 14.20 -10.62
CA GLN A 29 17.11 15.65 -10.87
C GLN A 29 17.23 16.48 -9.59
N ASN A 30 16.68 16.00 -8.45
CA ASN A 30 16.66 16.73 -7.19
C ASN A 30 17.79 16.27 -6.24
N SER A 31 18.99 16.04 -6.79
CA SER A 31 20.20 15.65 -6.03
C SER A 31 20.87 16.82 -5.28
N GLN A 32 20.10 17.83 -4.86
CA GLN A 32 20.63 18.87 -3.97
C GLN A 32 20.90 18.29 -2.58
N ARG A 33 22.08 18.58 -2.04
CA ARG A 33 22.42 18.25 -0.65
C ARG A 33 21.67 19.21 0.25
N VAL A 34 20.84 18.68 1.13
CA VAL A 34 20.08 19.46 2.11
C VAL A 34 20.47 18.97 3.49
N THR A 35 20.84 19.89 4.36
CA THR A 35 21.22 19.58 5.73
C THR A 35 19.95 19.41 6.57
N PHE A 36 19.78 18.23 7.18
CA PHE A 36 18.67 17.93 8.08
C PHE A 36 19.15 17.92 9.53
N GLU A 37 18.44 18.61 10.41
CA GLU A 37 18.69 18.60 11.85
C GLU A 37 17.63 17.77 12.57
N VAL A 38 18.07 16.75 13.31
CA VAL A 38 17.19 15.96 14.17
C VAL A 38 17.76 15.93 15.58
N LEU A 39 17.13 16.71 16.47
CA LEU A 39 17.36 16.85 17.92
C LEU A 39 18.80 17.21 18.36
N PHE A 40 19.84 16.48 17.94
CA PHE A 40 21.26 16.76 18.20
C PHE A 40 22.20 16.32 17.06
N ALA A 41 21.66 15.91 15.90
CA ALA A 41 22.46 15.37 14.81
C ALA A 41 22.12 16.06 13.49
N SER A 42 23.17 16.54 12.82
CA SER A 42 23.10 17.13 11.49
C SER A 42 23.50 16.08 10.46
N PHE A 43 22.59 15.78 9.54
CA PHE A 43 22.83 14.83 8.46
C PHE A 43 22.82 15.54 7.12
N ASP A 44 23.92 15.41 6.39
CA ASP A 44 24.04 15.89 5.02
C ASP A 44 23.65 14.75 4.07
N ALA A 45 22.38 14.77 3.66
CA ALA A 45 21.83 13.78 2.77
C ALA A 45 21.26 14.47 1.53
N PRO A 46 21.44 13.88 0.33
CA PRO A 46 20.65 14.31 -0.82
C PRO A 46 19.18 14.16 -0.44
N MET A 47 18.36 15.20 -0.65
CA MET A 47 16.92 15.22 -0.32
C MET A 47 16.17 13.97 -0.84
N ILE A 48 16.75 13.39 -1.87
CA ILE A 48 16.28 12.21 -2.53
C ILE A 48 16.32 10.91 -1.77
N VAL A 49 17.32 10.75 -0.92
CA VAL A 49 17.43 9.57 -0.09
C VAL A 49 16.22 9.52 0.83
N MET A 50 15.81 10.66 1.36
CA MET A 50 14.60 10.76 2.19
C MET A 50 13.33 10.52 1.39
N LEU A 51 13.19 11.09 0.19
CA LEU A 51 12.04 10.82 -0.68
C LEU A 51 11.89 9.33 -1.00
N LEU A 52 12.99 8.63 -1.28
CA LEU A 52 12.98 7.18 -1.52
C LEU A 52 12.57 6.39 -0.28
N VAL A 53 13.08 6.77 0.91
CA VAL A 53 12.68 6.14 2.18
C VAL A 53 11.19 6.30 2.43
N PHE A 54 10.65 7.52 2.29
CA PHE A 54 9.21 7.75 2.48
C PHE A 54 8.36 7.05 1.42
N ALA A 55 8.81 7.00 0.16
CA ALA A 55 8.14 6.24 -0.89
C ALA A 55 8.10 4.74 -0.56
N LEU A 56 9.20 4.19 -0.06
CA LEU A 56 9.29 2.78 0.36
C LEU A 56 8.36 2.48 1.54
N LEU A 57 8.35 3.35 2.55
CA LEU A 57 7.45 3.25 3.70
C LEU A 57 5.98 3.33 3.27
N GLY A 58 5.64 4.30 2.41
CA GLY A 58 4.30 4.44 1.85
C GLY A 58 3.87 3.21 1.06
N ALA A 59 4.77 2.61 0.28
CA ALA A 59 4.51 1.38 -0.46
C ALA A 59 4.30 0.18 0.47
N LEU A 60 5.12 0.03 1.52
CA LEU A 60 4.99 -1.02 2.53
C LEU A 60 3.65 -0.90 3.27
N ILE A 61 3.30 0.30 3.71
CA ILE A 61 2.02 0.57 4.39
C ILE A 61 0.86 0.31 3.44
N GLY A 62 0.94 0.81 2.20
CA GLY A 62 -0.10 0.62 1.18
C GLY A 62 -0.32 -0.84 0.81
N TRP A 63 0.73 -1.67 0.84
CA TRP A 63 0.63 -3.12 0.63
C TRP A 63 0.08 -3.86 1.87
N ALA A 64 0.55 -3.51 3.07
CA ALA A 64 0.17 -4.18 4.31
C ALA A 64 -1.26 -3.84 4.78
N ALA A 65 -1.71 -2.60 4.56
CA ALA A 65 -3.03 -2.12 4.98
C ALA A 65 -4.21 -2.96 4.46
N PRO A 66 -4.34 -3.27 3.15
CA PRO A 66 -5.45 -4.08 2.64
C PRO A 66 -5.41 -5.53 3.16
N VAL A 67 -4.22 -6.09 3.40
CA VAL A 67 -4.07 -7.43 4.00
C VAL A 67 -4.64 -7.43 5.42
N LEU A 68 -4.26 -6.43 6.24
CA LEU A 68 -4.75 -6.31 7.61
C LEU A 68 -6.25 -6.03 7.68
N ILE A 69 -6.78 -5.18 6.79
CA ILE A 69 -8.21 -4.88 6.71
C ILE A 69 -9.02 -6.12 6.32
N ARG A 70 -8.50 -6.96 5.40
CA ARG A 70 -9.19 -8.17 4.94
C ARG A 70 -9.34 -9.20 6.05
N HIS A 71 -8.30 -9.39 6.87
CA HIS A 71 -8.37 -10.29 8.04
C HIS A 71 -9.48 -9.90 9.01
N ARG A 72 -9.58 -8.60 9.34
CA ARG A 72 -10.60 -8.11 10.28
C ARG A 72 -12.02 -8.26 9.76
N ARG A 73 -12.23 -8.24 8.43
CA ARG A 73 -13.56 -8.47 7.83
C ARG A 73 -13.96 -9.94 7.91
N THR A 74 -13.02 -10.86 7.66
CA THR A 74 -13.28 -12.31 7.76
C THR A 74 -13.63 -12.70 9.19
N GLU A 75 -12.91 -12.18 10.19
CA GLU A 75 -13.21 -12.46 11.61
C GLU A 75 -14.60 -11.99 12.02
N ARG A 76 -15.02 -10.81 11.55
CA ARG A 76 -16.38 -10.28 11.83
C ARG A 76 -17.47 -11.10 11.16
N ALA A 77 -17.24 -11.57 9.93
CA ALA A 77 -18.19 -12.42 9.22
C ALA A 77 -18.37 -13.79 9.90
N VAL A 78 -17.27 -14.40 10.34
CA VAL A 78 -17.29 -15.68 11.09
C VAL A 78 -18.00 -15.51 12.43
N ARG A 79 -17.72 -14.42 13.16
CA ARG A 79 -18.34 -14.16 14.46
C ARG A 79 -19.84 -13.82 14.34
N GLY A 80 -20.25 -13.11 13.29
CA GLY A 80 -21.66 -12.82 13.01
C GLY A 80 -22.46 -14.09 12.70
N GLY A 81 -21.94 -14.97 11.84
CA GLY A 81 -22.59 -16.25 11.53
C GLY A 81 -22.70 -17.19 12.74
N ALA A 82 -21.70 -17.16 13.64
CA ALA A 82 -21.75 -17.94 14.88
C ALA A 82 -22.81 -17.42 15.88
N VAL A 83 -23.11 -16.11 15.87
CA VAL A 83 -24.17 -15.53 16.71
C VAL A 83 -25.55 -15.90 16.15
N ASP A 84 -25.77 -15.79 14.84
CA ASP A 84 -27.03 -16.20 14.20
C ASP A 84 -27.33 -17.69 14.39
N ALA A 85 -26.31 -18.56 14.31
CA ALA A 85 -26.48 -19.99 14.55
C ALA A 85 -26.95 -20.31 15.98
N LYS A 86 -26.39 -19.61 16.99
CA LYS A 86 -26.81 -19.76 18.39
C LYS A 86 -28.22 -19.22 18.65
N GLU A 87 -28.62 -18.16 17.96
CA GLU A 87 -29.97 -17.58 18.05
C GLU A 87 -31.04 -18.56 17.54
N ILE A 88 -30.76 -19.23 16.41
CA ILE A 88 -31.64 -20.23 15.80
C ILE A 88 -31.81 -21.46 16.70
N GLU A 89 -30.71 -21.94 17.30
CA GLU A 89 -30.73 -23.11 18.20
C GLU A 89 -31.52 -22.85 19.49
N ARG A 90 -31.45 -21.62 20.04
CA ARG A 90 -32.20 -21.22 21.25
C ARG A 90 -33.73 -21.17 21.05
N LYS A 91 -34.19 -20.89 19.82
CA LYS A 91 -35.63 -20.78 19.50
C LYS A 91 -36.31 -22.11 19.21
N LYS A 92 -35.58 -23.23 19.25
CA LYS A 92 -36.04 -24.57 18.94
C LYS A 92 -36.32 -25.36 20.21
#